data_AF-A0A7W6BRK9-F1
#
_entry.id   AF-A0A7W6BRK9-F1
#
_cell.length_a   1.000
_cell.length_b   1.000
_cell.length_c   1.000
_cell.angle_alpha   90.00
_cell.angle_beta   90.00
_cell.angle_gamma   90.00
#
_symmetry.space_group_name_H-M   'P 1'
#
loop_
_entity.id
_entity.type
_entity.pdbx_description
1 polymer ?
#
loop_
_entity_poly.entity_id
_entity_poly.type
_entity_poly.pdbx_seq_one_letter_code
_entity_poly.pdbx_strand_id
1 'polypeptide(L)' 'MFLEYRNWRPPEPIKPTPRLSKRGERVLMWVLAVNFAMLLFGPLAGTSVFQGLWALVFG' A
#
# COMPACT_ATOMS: atom_id res chain seq x y z
N MET A 1 1.05 9.14 -47.68
CA MET A 1 0.18 9.92 -46.77
C MET A 1 1.08 10.90 -46.03
N PHE A 2 0.95 12.20 -46.29
CA PHE A 2 1.76 13.23 -45.65
C PHE A 2 1.10 13.61 -44.31
N LEU A 3 1.87 13.63 -43.22
CA LEU A 3 1.40 14.04 -41.90
C LEU A 3 1.11 15.55 -41.91
N GLU A 4 -0.16 15.94 -41.99
CA GLU A 4 -0.59 17.33 -41.83
C GLU A 4 -0.48 17.73 -40.36
N TYR A 5 0.60 18.43 -39.99
CA TYR A 5 0.85 18.96 -38.64
C TYR A 5 -0.07 20.13 -38.25
N ARG A 6 -1.17 20.36 -38.97
CA ARG A 6 -2.04 21.53 -38.76
C ARG A 6 -2.72 21.54 -37.38
N ASN A 7 -2.78 20.40 -36.69
CA ASN A 7 -3.40 20.24 -35.38
C ASN A 7 -2.48 19.65 -34.31
N TRP A 8 -1.16 19.57 -34.54
CA TRP A 8 -0.25 19.06 -33.52
C TRP A 8 -0.12 20.05 -32.36
N ARG A 9 -0.53 19.65 -31.15
CA ARG A 9 -0.27 20.39 -29.91
C ARG A 9 0.78 19.62 -29.10
N PRO A 10 1.78 20.30 -28.52
CA PRO A 10 2.71 19.65 -27.62
C PRO A 10 1.92 18.99 -26.47
N PRO A 11 2.29 17.77 -26.05
CA PRO A 11 1.64 17.13 -24.92
C PRO A 11 1.75 18.03 -23.69
N GLU A 12 0.65 18.15 -22.94
CA GLU A 12 0.64 18.92 -21.71
C GLU A 12 1.68 18.35 -20.74
N PRO A 13 2.44 19.22 -20.03
CA PRO A 13 3.38 18.75 -19.04
C PRO A 13 2.65 17.91 -18.00
N ILE A 14 3.15 16.70 -17.76
CA ILE A 14 2.60 15.77 -16.77
C ILE A 14 2.61 16.49 -15.42
N LYS A 15 1.42 16.75 -14.87
CA LYS A 15 1.29 17.32 -13.54
C LYS A 15 1.89 16.32 -12.55
N PRO A 16 2.76 16.77 -11.62
CA PRO A 16 3.31 15.88 -10.62
C PRO A 16 2.16 15.27 -9.81
N THR A 17 2.14 13.95 -9.72
CA THR A 17 1.18 13.24 -8.87
C THR A 17 1.40 13.65 -7.42
N PRO A 18 0.31 13.89 -6.65
CA PRO A 18 0.43 14.20 -5.24
C PRO A 18 1.24 13.13 -4.52
N ARG A 19 2.33 13.53 -3.85
CA ARG A 19 3.10 12.62 -3.00
C ARG A 19 2.34 12.40 -1.70
N LEU A 20 2.44 11.19 -1.18
CA LEU A 20 1.87 10.85 0.12
C LEU A 20 2.52 11.71 1.21
N SER A 21 1.71 12.18 2.17
CA SER A 21 2.24 12.88 3.34
C SER A 21 3.05 11.91 4.22
N LYS A 22 4.00 12.42 5.01
CA LYS A 22 4.79 11.58 5.94
C LYS A 22 3.93 10.69 6.84
N ARG A 23 2.75 11.20 7.25
CA ARG A 23 1.78 10.42 8.05
C ARG A 23 1.15 9.30 7.24
N GLY A 24 0.74 9.58 6.01
CA GLY A 24 0.15 8.56 5.16
C GLY A 24 1.17 7.49 4.74
N GLU A 25 2.43 7.85 4.54
CA GLU A 25 3.50 6.87 4.23
C GLU A 25 3.70 5.91 5.41
N ARG A 26 3.68 6.43 6.64
CA ARG A 26 3.74 5.62 7.86
C ARG A 26 2.52 4.69 8.01
N VAL A 27 1.32 5.18 7.70
CA VAL A 27 0.10 4.34 7.71
C VAL A 27 0.19 3.26 6.65
N LEU A 28 0.61 3.60 5.43
CA LEU A 28 0.79 2.66 4.33
C LEU A 28 1.79 1.55 4.70
N MET A 29 2.93 1.92 5.30
CA MET A 29 3.91 0.94 5.81
C MET A 29 3.30 0.01 6.86
N TRP A 30 2.50 0.53 7.80
CA TRP A 30 1.82 -0.31 8.79
C TRP A 30 0.81 -1.27 8.16
N VAL A 31 0.01 -0.79 7.20
CA VAL A 31 -0.96 -1.63 6.49
C VAL A 31 -0.24 -2.77 5.76
N LEU A 32 0.84 -2.47 5.05
CA LEU A 32 1.67 -3.48 4.39
C LEU A 32 2.26 -4.47 5.41
N ALA A 33 2.87 -3.97 6.49
CA ALA A 33 3.49 -4.80 7.50
C ALA A 33 2.50 -5.78 8.16
N VAL A 34 1.30 -5.30 8.52
CA VAL A 34 0.25 -6.16 9.08
C VAL A 34 -0.22 -7.19 8.04
N ASN A 35 -0.38 -6.80 6.77
CA ASN A 35 -0.80 -7.73 5.74
C ASN A 35 0.24 -8.85 5.50
N PHE A 36 1.52 -8.51 5.45
CA PHE A 36 2.61 -9.49 5.36
C PHE A 36 2.69 -10.39 6.60
N ALA A 37 2.51 -9.81 7.80
CA ALA A 37 2.44 -10.59 9.02
C ALA A 37 1.26 -11.57 8.97
N MET A 38 0.07 -11.14 8.55
CA MET A 38 -1.09 -12.03 8.37
C MET A 38 -0.87 -13.09 7.29
N LEU A 39 -0.10 -12.80 6.25
CA LEU A 39 0.25 -13.79 5.23
C LEU A 39 1.17 -14.89 5.77
N LEU A 40 2.14 -14.51 6.60
CA LEU A 40 3.09 -15.44 7.22
C LEU A 40 2.45 -16.22 8.37
N PHE A 41 1.72 -15.51 9.24
CA PHE A 41 1.11 -16.10 10.42
C PHE A 41 -0.24 -16.70 10.10
N GLY A 42 -0.97 -16.29 9.07
CA GLY A 42 -2.30 -16.82 8.73
C GLY A 42 -2.37 -18.35 8.65
N PRO A 43 -1.41 -19.03 7.97
CA PRO A 43 -1.33 -20.49 7.96
C PRO A 43 -0.96 -21.11 9.32
N LEU A 44 -0.22 -20.37 10.17
CA LEU A 44 0.20 -20.77 11.51
C LEU A 44 -0.82 -20.36 12.60
N ALA A 45 -1.74 -19.46 12.26
CA ALA A 45 -2.73 -18.84 13.10
C ALA A 45 -3.97 -19.74 13.19
N GLY A 46 -3.73 -20.95 13.67
CA GLY A 46 -4.78 -21.69 14.37
C GLY A 46 -5.08 -21.03 15.72
N THR A 47 -5.61 -21.80 16.67
CA THR A 47 -5.96 -21.32 18.01
C THR A 47 -4.77 -20.74 18.81
N SER A 48 -3.53 -21.12 18.49
CA SER A 48 -2.31 -20.72 19.21
C SER A 48 -2.01 -19.22 19.15
N VAL A 49 -2.22 -18.57 18.01
CA VAL A 49 -1.99 -17.13 17.87
C VAL A 49 -3.02 -16.33 18.65
N PHE A 50 -4.29 -16.74 18.61
CA PHE A 50 -5.35 -16.14 19.42
C PHE A 50 -5.13 -16.37 20.92
N GLN A 51 -4.68 -17.57 21.32
CA GLN A 51 -4.31 -17.87 22.70
C GLN A 51 -3.12 -17.02 23.16
N GLY A 52 -2.09 -16.84 22.32
CA GLY A 52 -0.95 -15.98 22.63
C GLY A 52 -1.32 -14.50 22.76
N LEU A 53 -2.18 -14.00 21.87
CA LEU A 53 -2.72 -12.63 21.96
C LEU A 53 -3.59 -12.46 23.20
N TRP A 54 -4.44 -13.44 23.50
CA TRP A 54 -5.28 -13.42 24.70
C TRP A 54 -4.44 -13.42 25.97
N ALA A 55 -3.38 -14.24 26.02
CA ALA A 55 -2.45 -14.28 27.14
C ALA A 55 -1.64 -12.97 27.29
N LEU A 56 -1.30 -12.27 26.20
CA LEU A 56 -0.63 -10.97 26.28
C LEU A 56 -1.56 -9.82 26.73
N VAL A 57 -2.86 -9.93 26.47
CA VAL A 57 -3.85 -8.88 26.80
C VAL A 57 -4.51 -9.10 28.16
N PHE A 58 -4.71 -10.35 28.56
CA PHE A 58 -5.44 -10.73 29.78
C PHE A 58 -4.66 -11.61 30.76
N GLY A 59 -3.41 -11.98 30.44
CA GLY A 59 -2.48 -12.66 31.35
C GLY A 59 -1.58 -11.68 32.05
#